data_AF-A0A382BRS2-F1
#
_entry.id   AF-A0A382BRS2-F1
#
_cell.length_a   1.000
_cell.length_b   1.000
_cell.length_c   1.000
_cell.angle_alpha   90.00
_cell.angle_beta   90.00
_cell.angle_gamma   90.00
#
_symmetry.space_group_name_H-M   'P 1'
#
loop_
_entity.id
_entity.type
_entity.pdbx_description
1 polymer ?
#
loop_
_entity_poly.entity_id
_entity_poly.type
_entity_poly.pdbx_seq_one_letter_code
_entity_poly.pdbx_strand_id
1 'polypeptide(L)'
;MIKRFSVLYVGQIDLENPGVDGTPADERRYPNEKLIEAYGNAENLAKHMDELGYYCMWTAEHHFQREGYEVFPNLILQGVHLAGITKQLKFGSGFNVVPNWHPIRLAEDYAMADIMTKGRLIFGVGRGYQSREVETFGSPVIDNA
;
A
#
# COMPACT_ATOMS: atom_id res chain seq x y z
N MET A 1 18.60 22.26 -4.25
CA MET A 1 17.18 22.55 -4.56
C MET A 1 16.44 21.23 -4.69
N ILE A 2 15.41 21.01 -3.86
CA ILE A 2 14.60 19.78 -3.86
C ILE A 2 13.62 19.85 -5.03
N LYS A 3 13.56 18.79 -5.86
CA LYS A 3 12.76 18.74 -7.10
C LYS A 3 11.80 17.55 -7.18
N ARG A 4 11.85 16.63 -6.22
CA ARG A 4 11.04 15.41 -6.21
C ARG A 4 10.29 15.36 -4.89
N PHE A 5 8.97 15.41 -4.99
CA PHE A 5 8.07 15.30 -3.85
C PHE A 5 7.28 14.01 -4.00
N SER A 6 7.10 13.31 -2.89
CA SER A 6 6.37 12.05 -2.83
C SER A 6 5.39 12.09 -1.68
N VAL A 7 4.33 11.30 -1.79
CA VAL A 7 3.31 11.15 -0.76
C VAL A 7 3.22 9.68 -0.39
N LEU A 8 3.08 9.39 0.90
CA LEU A 8 2.71 8.08 1.39
C LEU A 8 1.20 8.09 1.68
N TYR A 9 0.47 7.20 1.02
CA TYR A 9 -0.92 6.92 1.28
C TYR A 9 -1.07 5.43 1.51
N VAL A 10 -1.31 5.04 2.76
CA VAL A 10 -1.23 3.64 3.18
C VAL A 10 -2.53 2.86 2.94
N GLY A 11 -3.54 3.51 2.35
CA GLY A 11 -4.85 2.90 2.13
C GLY A 11 -5.80 3.09 3.31
N GLN A 12 -5.65 4.17 4.06
CA GLN A 12 -6.59 4.50 5.12
C GLN A 12 -7.95 4.97 4.55
N ILE A 13 -9.03 4.55 5.20
CA ILE A 13 -10.36 5.11 4.97
C ILE A 13 -10.53 6.43 5.74
N ASP A 14 -11.63 7.13 5.48
CA ASP A 14 -12.05 8.22 6.36
C ASP A 14 -12.54 7.63 7.69
N LEU A 15 -11.73 7.80 8.73
CA LEU A 15 -11.95 7.21 10.04
C LEU A 15 -13.11 7.91 10.77
N GLU A 16 -13.99 7.12 11.36
CA GLU A 16 -15.06 7.59 12.24
C GLU A 16 -14.57 7.70 13.69
N ASN A 17 -14.97 8.77 14.38
CA ASN A 17 -14.57 9.07 15.76
C ASN A 17 -13.05 8.94 16.02
N PRO A 18 -12.18 9.60 15.22
CA PRO A 18 -10.73 9.58 15.44
C PRO A 18 -10.33 10.53 16.58
N GLY A 19 -9.12 10.34 17.13
CA GLY A 19 -8.54 11.21 18.15
C GLY A 19 -8.29 10.50 19.49
N VAL A 20 -7.78 11.26 20.45
CA VAL A 20 -7.41 10.77 21.80
C VAL A 20 -8.63 10.21 22.54
N ASP A 21 -9.77 10.90 22.43
CA ASP A 21 -11.04 10.48 23.03
C ASP A 21 -11.92 9.65 22.07
N GLY A 22 -11.33 9.26 20.93
CA GLY A 22 -12.00 8.52 19.88
C GLY A 22 -12.12 7.03 20.18
N THR A 23 -12.69 6.28 19.23
CA THR A 23 -12.75 4.82 19.32
C THR A 23 -11.31 4.27 19.25
N PRO A 24 -10.88 3.43 20.21
CA PRO A 24 -9.55 2.84 20.20
C PRO A 24 -9.26 2.12 18.88
N ALA A 25 -8.02 2.22 18.38
CA ALA A 25 -7.64 1.69 17.07
C ALA A 25 -8.06 0.22 16.87
N ASP A 26 -7.74 -0.64 17.83
CA ASP A 26 -8.00 -2.09 17.77
C ASP A 26 -9.47 -2.46 17.99
N GLU A 27 -10.31 -1.52 18.42
CA GLU A 27 -11.75 -1.70 18.61
C GLU A 27 -12.55 -1.29 17.36
N ARG A 28 -11.95 -0.58 16.41
CA ARG A 28 -12.63 -0.15 15.19
C ARG A 28 -13.00 -1.32 14.31
N ARG A 29 -14.24 -1.32 13.83
CA ARG A 29 -14.77 -2.33 12.91
C ARG A 29 -15.55 -1.61 11.82
N TYR A 30 -15.06 -1.72 10.60
CA TYR A 30 -15.73 -1.16 9.44
C TYR A 30 -16.29 -2.27 8.54
N PRO A 31 -17.46 -2.04 7.91
CA PRO A 31 -17.98 -2.94 6.91
C PRO A 31 -17.14 -2.87 5.62
N ASN A 32 -17.24 -3.89 4.77
CA ASN A 32 -16.45 -3.96 3.53
C ASN A 32 -16.68 -2.74 2.63
N GLU A 33 -17.91 -2.25 2.57
CA GLU A 33 -18.29 -1.08 1.79
C GLU A 33 -17.45 0.15 2.18
N LYS A 34 -17.12 0.29 3.47
CA LYS A 34 -16.23 1.33 3.97
C LYS A 34 -14.78 1.07 3.61
N LEU A 35 -14.29 -0.15 3.81
CA LEU A 35 -12.90 -0.51 3.48
C LEU A 35 -12.58 -0.30 1.99
N ILE A 36 -13.55 -0.54 1.11
CA ILE A 36 -13.39 -0.38 -0.34
C ILE A 36 -13.22 1.10 -0.75
N GLU A 37 -13.69 2.08 0.05
CA GLU A 37 -13.53 3.51 -0.24
C GLU A 37 -12.04 3.90 -0.45
N ALA A 38 -11.12 3.21 0.23
CA ALA A 38 -9.68 3.47 0.13
C ALA A 38 -9.15 3.36 -1.31
N TYR A 39 -9.74 2.50 -2.15
CA TYR A 39 -9.37 2.33 -3.55
C TYR A 39 -9.77 3.54 -4.38
N GLY A 40 -10.99 4.04 -4.21
CA GLY A 40 -11.46 5.28 -4.86
C GLY A 40 -10.63 6.49 -4.42
N ASN A 41 -10.30 6.56 -3.13
CA ASN A 41 -9.40 7.58 -2.58
C ASN A 41 -8.00 7.52 -3.21
N ALA A 42 -7.44 6.31 -3.39
CA ALA A 42 -6.16 6.14 -4.08
C ALA A 42 -6.21 6.63 -5.53
N GLU A 43 -7.27 6.33 -6.28
CA GLU A 43 -7.41 6.81 -7.66
C GLU A 43 -7.47 8.33 -7.76
N ASN A 44 -8.29 8.96 -6.90
CA ASN A 44 -8.44 10.40 -6.87
C ASN A 44 -7.11 11.08 -6.50
N LEU A 45 -6.43 10.55 -5.47
CA LEU A 45 -5.13 11.06 -5.04
C LEU A 45 -4.07 10.88 -6.13
N ALA A 46 -4.00 9.71 -6.77
CA ALA A 46 -3.04 9.44 -7.83
C ALA A 46 -3.21 10.39 -9.03
N LYS A 47 -4.45 10.61 -9.49
CA LYS A 47 -4.75 11.56 -10.58
C LYS A 47 -4.32 12.97 -10.21
N HIS A 48 -4.66 13.42 -9.00
CA HIS A 48 -4.32 14.76 -8.54
C HIS A 48 -2.80 14.95 -8.38
N MET A 49 -2.11 13.96 -7.82
CA MET A 49 -0.65 13.95 -7.71
C MET A 49 0.04 13.99 -9.07
N ASP A 50 -0.48 13.25 -10.05
CA ASP A 50 0.04 13.21 -11.43
C ASP A 50 -0.07 14.58 -12.11
N GLU A 51 -1.23 15.25 -11.96
CA GLU A 51 -1.50 16.61 -12.46
C GLU A 51 -0.57 17.66 -11.83
N LEU A 52 -0.29 17.54 -10.53
CA LEU A 52 0.59 18.44 -9.80
C LEU A 52 2.08 18.16 -10.00
N GLY A 53 2.44 17.10 -10.73
CA GLY A 53 3.83 16.75 -11.02
C GLY A 53 4.59 16.14 -9.84
N TYR A 54 3.90 15.44 -8.94
CA TYR A 54 4.57 14.64 -7.90
C TYR A 54 5.40 13.53 -8.53
N TYR A 55 6.47 13.15 -7.83
CA TYR A 55 7.38 12.12 -8.30
C TYR A 55 6.82 10.71 -8.08
N CYS A 56 6.30 10.44 -6.90
CA CYS A 56 5.85 9.09 -6.54
C CYS A 56 4.78 9.09 -5.44
N MET A 57 3.79 8.23 -5.60
CA MET A 57 2.86 7.81 -4.56
C MET A 57 3.34 6.47 -3.98
N TRP A 58 3.58 6.45 -2.67
CA TRP A 58 3.93 5.24 -1.93
C TRP A 58 2.68 4.66 -1.26
N THR A 59 2.58 3.35 -1.24
CA THR A 59 1.51 2.58 -0.57
C THR A 59 2.12 1.51 0.34
N ALA A 60 1.37 1.04 1.34
CA ALA A 60 1.85 0.06 2.33
C ALA A 60 1.06 -1.25 2.23
N GLU A 61 1.77 -2.38 2.29
CA GLU A 61 1.18 -3.72 2.19
C GLU A 61 0.73 -4.15 3.58
N HIS A 62 -0.56 -4.39 3.73
CA HIS A 62 -1.14 -4.83 4.98
C HIS A 62 -2.33 -5.76 4.74
N HIS A 63 -2.57 -6.62 5.72
CA HIS A 63 -3.56 -7.70 5.62
C HIS A 63 -4.43 -7.73 6.87
N PHE A 64 -5.69 -8.13 6.69
CA PHE A 64 -6.65 -8.31 7.79
C PHE A 64 -6.93 -7.05 8.62
N GLN A 65 -6.72 -5.86 8.05
CA GLN A 65 -6.91 -4.54 8.68
C GLN A 65 -8.38 -4.10 8.68
N ARG A 66 -9.20 -4.75 9.52
CA ARG A 66 -10.62 -4.38 9.73
C ARG A 66 -10.79 -3.00 10.40
N GLU A 67 -9.71 -2.46 10.95
CA GLU A 67 -9.64 -1.16 11.61
C GLU A 67 -9.60 0.02 10.62
N GLY A 68 -9.37 -0.24 9.32
CA GLY A 68 -9.48 0.77 8.26
C GLY A 68 -8.23 1.63 8.02
N TYR A 69 -7.09 1.30 8.61
CA TYR A 69 -5.86 2.09 8.44
C TYR A 69 -5.08 1.76 7.16
N GLU A 70 -4.93 0.49 6.82
CA GLU A 70 -3.98 0.04 5.78
C GLU A 70 -4.58 -1.14 5.00
N VAL A 71 -5.50 -0.87 4.09
CA VAL A 71 -6.37 -1.93 3.52
C VAL A 71 -5.89 -2.51 2.19
N PHE A 72 -4.64 -2.24 1.80
CA PHE A 72 -4.06 -2.73 0.54
C PHE A 72 -3.21 -3.99 0.75
N PRO A 73 -3.70 -5.18 0.34
CA PRO A 73 -2.95 -6.43 0.48
C PRO A 73 -1.99 -6.70 -0.70
N ASN A 74 -2.12 -5.99 -1.83
CA ASN A 74 -1.29 -6.19 -3.00
C ASN A 74 -0.94 -4.87 -3.69
N LEU A 75 0.29 -4.42 -3.47
CA LEU A 75 0.75 -3.13 -3.97
C LEU A 75 1.11 -3.14 -5.45
N ILE A 76 1.47 -4.30 -6.00
CA ILE A 76 1.82 -4.44 -7.42
C ILE A 76 0.56 -4.26 -8.26
N LEU A 77 -0.52 -4.98 -7.92
CA LEU A 77 -1.80 -4.85 -8.61
C LEU A 77 -2.36 -3.44 -8.48
N GLN A 78 -2.34 -2.86 -7.28
CA GLN A 78 -2.76 -1.48 -7.06
C GLN A 78 -1.92 -0.49 -7.89
N GLY A 79 -0.60 -0.63 -7.88
CA GLY A 79 0.30 0.25 -8.62
C GLY A 79 0.13 0.13 -10.13
N VAL A 80 -0.08 -1.08 -10.67
CA VAL A 80 -0.37 -1.29 -12.11
C VAL A 80 -1.69 -0.63 -12.50
N HIS A 81 -2.74 -0.79 -11.68
CA HIS A 81 -4.03 -0.13 -11.91
C HIS A 81 -3.89 1.41 -11.94
N LEU A 82 -3.28 1.98 -10.90
CA LEU A 82 -3.08 3.43 -10.79
C LEU A 82 -2.17 3.97 -11.90
N ALA A 83 -1.17 3.18 -12.31
CA ALA A 83 -0.35 3.50 -13.46
C ALA A 83 -1.19 3.55 -14.74
N GLY A 84 -2.13 2.63 -14.94
CA GLY A 84 -3.02 2.62 -16.11
C GLY A 84 -3.88 3.89 -16.27
N ILE A 85 -4.17 4.59 -15.17
CA ILE A 85 -5.02 5.79 -15.14
C ILE A 85 -4.25 7.11 -14.93
N THR A 86 -2.91 7.07 -14.94
CA THR A 86 -2.02 8.23 -14.77
C THR A 86 -0.95 8.27 -15.86
N LYS A 87 -0.30 9.43 -16.04
CA LYS A 87 0.63 9.68 -17.15
C LYS A 87 2.09 9.49 -16.77
N GLN A 88 2.51 10.03 -15.62
CA GLN A 88 3.92 10.20 -15.26
C GLN A 88 4.25 9.80 -13.82
N LEU A 89 3.25 9.79 -12.93
CA LEU A 89 3.38 9.41 -11.54
C LEU A 89 3.94 7.99 -11.39
N LYS A 90 4.91 7.82 -10.50
CA LYS A 90 5.44 6.51 -10.08
C LYS A 90 4.71 5.98 -8.86
N PHE A 91 4.69 4.67 -8.71
CA PHE A 91 4.03 3.96 -7.62
C PHE A 91 5.06 3.10 -6.90
N GLY A 92 5.30 3.41 -5.62
CA GLY A 92 6.28 2.72 -4.82
C GLY A 92 5.64 1.85 -3.74
N SER A 93 6.24 0.70 -3.50
CA SER A 93 5.86 -0.14 -2.38
C SER A 93 6.67 0.20 -1.14
N GLY A 94 5.99 0.68 -0.10
CA GLY A 94 6.56 0.93 1.22
C GLY A 94 5.83 0.10 2.29
N PHE A 95 5.92 -1.22 2.28
CA PHE A 95 6.81 -2.08 1.46
C PHE A 95 6.13 -3.41 1.10
N ASN A 96 6.64 -4.12 0.09
CA ASN A 96 6.29 -5.53 -0.05
C ASN A 96 6.89 -6.35 1.08
N VAL A 97 6.05 -7.09 1.81
CA VAL A 97 6.47 -7.91 2.95
C VAL A 97 7.10 -9.20 2.44
N VAL A 98 8.35 -9.15 2.00
CA VAL A 98 9.00 -10.22 1.22
C VAL A 98 8.85 -11.62 1.81
N PRO A 99 8.93 -11.84 3.14
CA PRO A 99 8.72 -13.18 3.70
C PRO A 99 7.34 -13.78 3.38
N ASN A 100 6.30 -12.96 3.23
CA ASN A 100 4.94 -13.40 2.90
C ASN A 100 4.76 -13.80 1.43
N TRP A 101 5.75 -13.57 0.56
CA TRP A 101 5.68 -13.85 -0.87
C TRP A 101 6.50 -15.07 -1.26
N HIS A 102 6.01 -15.85 -2.22
CA HIS A 102 6.90 -16.76 -2.93
C HIS A 102 7.91 -15.92 -3.74
N PRO A 103 9.23 -16.07 -3.55
CA PRO A 103 10.22 -15.12 -4.06
C PRO A 103 10.23 -15.03 -5.60
N ILE A 104 10.01 -16.16 -6.29
CA ILE A 104 9.91 -16.17 -7.76
C ILE A 104 8.65 -15.43 -8.24
N ARG A 105 7.52 -15.56 -7.52
CA ARG A 105 6.28 -14.86 -7.89
C ARG A 105 6.43 -13.37 -7.72
N LEU A 106 7.02 -12.93 -6.61
CA LEU A 106 7.29 -11.51 -6.37
C LEU A 106 8.19 -10.92 -7.47
N ALA A 107 9.25 -11.65 -7.86
CA ALA A 107 10.15 -11.22 -8.92
C ALA A 107 9.47 -11.15 -10.30
N GLU A 108 8.69 -12.17 -10.67
CA GLU A 108 7.94 -12.22 -11.92
C GLU A 108 6.88 -11.10 -12.00
N ASP A 109 6.11 -10.92 -10.93
CA ASP A 109 5.05 -9.90 -10.85
C ASP A 109 5.65 -8.49 -10.98
N TYR A 110 6.77 -8.20 -10.31
CA TYR A 110 7.45 -6.91 -10.45
C TYR A 110 8.05 -6.70 -11.84
N ALA A 111 8.69 -7.71 -12.41
CA ALA A 111 9.27 -7.60 -13.75
C ALA A 111 8.18 -7.31 -14.80
N MET A 112 7.06 -8.02 -14.72
CA MET A 112 5.91 -7.78 -15.59
C MET A 112 5.31 -6.39 -15.37
N ALA A 113 5.11 -5.98 -14.10
CA ALA A 113 4.56 -4.67 -13.77
C ALA A 113 5.47 -3.51 -14.23
N ASP A 114 6.78 -3.65 -14.11
CA ASP A 114 7.75 -2.65 -14.59
C ASP A 114 7.62 -2.43 -16.10
N ILE A 115 7.54 -3.52 -16.88
CA ILE A 115 7.33 -3.48 -18.33
C ILE A 115 5.98 -2.83 -18.67
N MET A 116 4.89 -3.30 -18.06
CA MET A 116 3.53 -2.80 -18.34
C MET A 116 3.38 -1.32 -18.05
N THR A 117 4.05 -0.84 -17.00
CA THR A 117 3.94 0.55 -16.55
C THR A 117 5.02 1.47 -17.10
N LYS A 118 5.94 0.95 -17.92
CA LYS A 118 7.08 1.66 -18.51
C LYS A 118 8.00 2.24 -17.43
N GLY A 119 8.39 1.43 -16.45
CA GLY A 119 9.34 1.84 -15.41
C GLY A 119 8.73 2.68 -14.30
N ARG A 120 7.41 2.59 -14.05
CA ARG A 120 6.73 3.44 -13.06
C ARG A 120 6.48 2.76 -11.72
N LEU A 121 6.72 1.46 -11.59
CA LEU A 121 6.72 0.78 -10.30
C LEU A 121 8.09 0.91 -9.63
N ILE A 122 8.10 1.14 -8.31
CA ILE A 122 9.33 1.17 -7.50
C ILE A 122 9.26 0.02 -6.50
N PHE A 123 10.18 -0.94 -6.66
CA PHE A 123 10.27 -2.12 -5.81
C PHE A 123 10.88 -1.79 -4.45
N GLY A 124 10.03 -1.58 -3.45
CA GLY A 124 10.45 -1.47 -2.06
C GLY A 124 10.04 -2.70 -1.25
N VAL A 125 10.94 -3.12 -0.37
CA VAL A 125 10.86 -4.39 0.37
C VAL A 125 11.05 -4.17 1.86
N GLY A 126 10.46 -5.05 2.66
CA GLY A 126 10.72 -5.10 4.09
C GLY A 126 10.34 -6.45 4.69
N ARG A 127 10.69 -6.62 5.96
CA ARG A 127 10.58 -7.91 6.69
C ARG A 127 9.17 -8.23 7.17
N GLY A 128 8.34 -7.22 7.38
CA GLY A 128 7.08 -7.37 8.11
C GLY A 128 7.31 -7.52 9.61
N TYR A 129 6.30 -7.15 10.39
CA TYR A 129 6.37 -7.19 11.85
C TYR A 129 5.02 -7.43 12.53
N GLN A 130 3.92 -7.14 11.85
CA GLN A 130 2.58 -7.28 12.43
C GLN A 130 2.24 -8.76 12.63
N SER A 131 2.22 -9.20 13.89
CA SER A 131 2.02 -10.60 14.28
C SER A 131 0.76 -11.21 13.63
N ARG A 132 -0.36 -10.48 13.61
CA ARG A 132 -1.59 -10.92 12.94
C ARG A 132 -1.38 -11.31 11.48
N GLU A 133 -0.49 -10.63 10.78
CA GLU A 133 -0.23 -10.84 9.35
C GLU A 133 0.82 -11.94 9.17
N VAL A 134 2.01 -11.75 9.74
CA VAL A 134 3.16 -12.64 9.54
C VAL A 134 2.93 -14.07 10.05
N GLU A 135 2.19 -14.23 11.16
CA GLU A 135 1.81 -15.55 11.67
C GLU A 135 0.82 -16.24 10.72
N THR A 136 -0.16 -15.49 10.20
CA THR A 136 -1.19 -16.04 9.30
C THR A 136 -0.59 -16.49 7.96
N PHE A 137 0.42 -15.77 7.46
CA PHE A 137 1.17 -16.17 6.26
C PHE A 137 2.27 -17.20 6.51
N GLY A 138 2.42 -17.71 7.75
CA GLY A 138 3.42 -18.72 8.08
C GLY A 138 4.87 -18.23 8.00
N SER A 139 5.06 -16.91 8.15
CA SER A 139 6.36 -16.24 8.09
C SER A 139 6.67 -15.49 9.40
N PRO A 140 6.63 -16.18 10.55
CA PRO A 140 6.74 -15.53 11.86
C PRO A 140 8.08 -14.81 12.04
N VAL A 141 8.05 -13.74 12.82
CA VAL A 141 9.26 -12.99 13.18
C VAL A 141 9.99 -13.75 14.29
N ILE A 142 11.06 -14.45 13.92
CA ILE A 142 11.84 -15.32 14.82
C ILE A 142 13.12 -14.66 15.37
N ASP A 143 13.45 -13.44 14.95
CA ASP A 143 14.69 -12.73 15.26
C ASP A 143 14.51 -11.56 16.26
N ASN A 144 13.44 -11.59 17.06
CA ASN A 144 13.21 -10.62 18.13
C ASN A 144 14.14 -10.92 19.32
N ALA A 145 15.44 -10.64 19.16
CA ALA A 145 16.42 -10.63 20.24
C ALA A 145 16.50 -9.26 20.92
#